data_AF-A0A849ZA62-F1
#
_entry.id   AF-A0A849ZA62-F1
#
_cell.length_a   1.000
_cell.length_b   1.000
_cell.length_c   1.000
_cell.angle_alpha   90.00
_cell.angle_beta   90.00
_cell.angle_gamma   90.00
#
_symmetry.space_group_name_H-M   'P 1'
#
loop_
_entity.id
_entity.type
_entity.pdbx_description
1 polymer ?
#
loop_
_entity_poly.entity_id
_entity_poly.type
_entity_poly.pdbx_seq_one_letter_code
_entity_poly.pdbx_strand_id
1 'polypeptide(L)'
;MRPKLSLAFLLIASAVGCTTAAGSDPVVEMRPQVSSGEAPREVSSKGPRTFAVGKFGFVETLGGRRVLLLSNDVDVAWGTGKPELLTKPEDSLRVARVAIASGELPESHRVGGLAVDLYDNGKRLGETTLGTLWIASMTFDFAEPRAPGDERPPTQELADDAWNNGTRWLVADLGPATPKEAGWARLSMLPAPEIASMTEADRALSDRVLALLRREDAFASAQETFEMHYASINQPKPSDRWEDQARTAVTTFTHGGEKYVYARLEAGEACSFNALIARLYRARGNELVPVDDLITQDEPQMLIDTDGDGRLEVLGSNTWGAGWMYLQELVGKEQRVLMNNDRPEHYCPC
;
A
#
# COMPACT_ATOMS: atom_id res chain seq x y z
N MET A 1 -39.18 44.68 -46.92
CA MET A 1 -39.25 46.04 -46.36
C MET A 1 -38.60 46.03 -44.98
N ARG A 2 -37.47 46.71 -44.81
CA ARG A 2 -37.04 47.28 -43.50
C ARG A 2 -37.83 48.61 -43.31
N PRO A 3 -38.01 49.13 -42.09
CA PRO A 3 -36.97 49.82 -41.29
C PRO A 3 -36.93 49.32 -39.82
N LYS A 4 -36.10 49.76 -38.87
CA LYS A 4 -34.78 50.40 -38.73
C LYS A 4 -34.67 50.70 -37.21
N LEU A 5 -33.52 50.38 -36.59
CA LEU A 5 -32.79 51.13 -35.53
C LEU A 5 -33.55 51.46 -34.20
N SER A 6 -33.01 51.40 -32.99
CA SER A 6 -31.64 51.66 -32.56
C SER A 6 -31.43 51.36 -31.06
N LEU A 7 -30.15 51.20 -30.72
CA LEU A 7 -29.42 51.61 -29.51
C LEU A 7 -29.24 50.71 -28.28
N ALA A 8 -27.96 50.63 -27.93
CA ALA A 8 -27.26 49.94 -26.86
C ALA A 8 -27.23 50.72 -25.53
N PHE A 9 -26.81 50.05 -24.45
CA PHE A 9 -26.08 50.43 -23.21
C PHE A 9 -26.27 49.21 -22.27
N LEU A 10 -25.41 48.74 -21.36
CA LEU A 10 -24.04 48.98 -20.88
C LEU A 10 -23.78 47.83 -19.88
N LEU A 11 -22.53 47.39 -19.72
CA LEU A 11 -22.10 46.52 -18.62
C LEU A 11 -22.45 47.13 -17.25
N ILE A 12 -22.98 46.30 -16.33
CA ILE A 12 -22.75 46.44 -14.89
C ILE A 12 -22.32 45.08 -14.35
N ALA A 13 -21.06 45.00 -13.95
CA ALA A 13 -20.53 43.94 -13.11
C ALA A 13 -21.20 44.01 -11.74
N SER A 14 -21.71 42.89 -11.23
CA SER A 14 -22.10 42.75 -9.83
C SER A 14 -21.18 41.73 -9.18
N ALA A 15 -20.29 42.24 -8.32
CA ALA A 15 -19.55 41.44 -7.37
C ALA A 15 -20.53 40.81 -6.38
N VAL A 16 -20.55 39.49 -6.27
CA VAL A 16 -21.22 38.79 -5.17
C VAL A 16 -20.16 38.58 -4.09
N GLY A 17 -20.20 39.44 -3.09
CA GLY A 17 -19.44 39.28 -1.85
C GLY A 17 -20.02 38.15 -1.02
N CYS A 18 -19.16 37.27 -0.53
CA CYS A 18 -19.47 36.37 0.59
C CYS A 18 -19.61 37.23 1.86
N THR A 19 -20.84 37.42 2.33
CA THR A 19 -21.10 37.90 3.70
C THR A 19 -21.52 36.71 4.56
N THR A 20 -20.69 36.39 5.54
CA THR A 20 -21.01 35.52 6.67
C THR A 20 -22.04 36.23 7.56
N ALA A 21 -23.31 35.82 7.47
CA ALA A 21 -24.33 36.19 8.44
C ALA A 21 -24.52 35.03 9.43
N ALA A 22 -24.12 35.26 10.67
CA ALA A 22 -24.44 34.41 11.80
C ALA A 22 -25.94 34.54 12.10
N GLY A 23 -26.71 33.55 11.68
CA GLY A 23 -28.09 33.32 12.09
C GLY A 23 -28.15 31.99 12.85
N SER A 24 -28.40 32.06 14.14
CA SER A 24 -28.60 30.90 15.00
C SER A 24 -30.00 30.32 14.79
N ASP A 25 -30.11 29.29 13.96
CA ASP A 25 -31.28 28.43 13.91
C ASP A 25 -31.24 27.41 15.06
N PRO A 26 -32.40 27.02 15.62
CA PRO A 26 -32.46 26.07 16.71
C PRO A 26 -32.03 24.67 16.25
N VAL A 27 -31.00 24.14 16.91
CA VAL A 27 -30.54 22.76 16.78
C VAL A 27 -31.68 21.81 17.15
N VAL A 28 -32.19 21.08 16.16
CA VAL A 28 -33.03 19.90 16.38
C VAL A 28 -32.10 18.81 16.90
N GLU A 29 -32.12 18.58 18.21
CA GLU A 29 -31.38 17.52 18.88
C GLU A 29 -31.97 16.15 18.50
N MET A 30 -31.48 15.56 17.40
CA MET A 30 -31.73 14.15 17.10
C MET A 30 -30.95 13.29 18.10
N ARG A 31 -31.66 12.76 19.10
CA ARG A 31 -31.11 11.72 19.98
C ARG A 31 -30.96 10.42 19.19
N PRO A 32 -29.74 9.86 19.07
CA PRO A 32 -29.58 8.52 18.50
C PRO A 32 -30.29 7.51 19.41
N GLN A 33 -31.18 6.71 18.84
CA GLN A 33 -31.63 5.48 19.50
C GLN A 33 -30.44 4.51 19.54
N VAL A 34 -29.78 4.44 20.70
CA VAL A 34 -28.78 3.40 20.99
C VAL A 34 -29.54 2.09 21.20
N SER A 35 -29.48 1.21 20.21
CA SER A 35 -29.85 -0.19 20.35
C SER A 35 -28.89 -0.83 21.36
N SER A 36 -29.42 -1.22 22.51
CA SER A 36 -28.71 -1.99 23.52
C SER A 36 -28.66 -3.46 23.09
N GLY A 37 -27.46 -3.99 22.81
CA GLY A 37 -27.29 -5.45 22.81
C GLY A 37 -26.23 -6.05 21.89
N GLU A 38 -24.97 -5.64 22.00
CA GLU A 38 -23.84 -6.58 21.89
C GLU A 38 -22.60 -5.91 22.49
N ALA A 39 -21.92 -6.60 23.41
CA ALA A 39 -20.65 -6.11 23.93
C ALA A 39 -19.66 -6.03 22.75
N PRO A 40 -18.89 -4.94 22.61
CA PRO A 40 -17.87 -4.85 21.57
C PRO A 40 -16.92 -6.05 21.74
N ARG A 41 -16.90 -6.93 20.74
CA ARG A 41 -15.85 -7.96 20.67
C ARG A 41 -14.52 -7.21 20.65
N GLU A 42 -13.69 -7.47 21.65
CA GLU A 42 -12.36 -6.91 21.78
C GLU A 42 -11.55 -7.25 20.51
N VAL A 43 -11.42 -6.26 19.62
CA VAL A 43 -10.60 -6.38 18.41
C VAL A 43 -9.16 -6.23 18.85
N SER A 44 -8.46 -7.35 19.05
CA SER A 44 -7.02 -7.39 19.32
C SER A 44 -6.28 -6.62 18.22
N SER A 45 -5.75 -5.44 18.56
CA SER A 45 -5.02 -4.50 17.70
C SER A 45 -3.59 -4.95 17.35
N LYS A 46 -3.32 -6.25 17.28
CA LYS A 46 -2.02 -6.75 16.85
C LYS A 46 -1.87 -6.41 15.37
N GLY A 47 -1.01 -5.44 15.07
CA GLY A 47 -0.70 -5.00 13.71
C GLY A 47 -0.21 -6.15 12.81
N PRO A 48 0.04 -5.88 11.52
CA PRO A 48 0.55 -6.88 10.59
C PRO A 48 1.75 -7.60 11.22
N ARG A 49 1.72 -8.94 11.20
CA ARG A 49 2.75 -9.76 11.81
C ARG A 49 4.12 -9.38 11.25
N THR A 50 5.07 -9.30 12.16
CA THR A 50 6.49 -9.14 11.91
C THR A 50 7.00 -10.08 10.84
N PHE A 51 7.82 -9.56 9.92
CA PHE A 51 8.71 -10.41 9.13
C PHE A 51 9.56 -11.22 10.10
N ALA A 52 9.54 -12.55 9.95
CA ALA A 52 10.48 -13.39 10.69
C ALA A 52 11.88 -13.08 10.15
N VAL A 53 12.66 -12.29 10.88
CA VAL A 53 13.98 -11.84 10.45
C VAL A 53 14.82 -13.02 9.95
N GLY A 54 15.34 -12.88 8.74
CA GLY A 54 16.14 -13.90 8.07
C GLY A 54 15.36 -14.94 7.27
N LYS A 55 14.05 -15.13 7.50
CA LYS A 55 13.23 -15.97 6.61
C LYS A 55 12.94 -15.28 5.29
N PHE A 56 12.71 -13.98 5.35
CA PHE A 56 12.26 -13.19 4.22
C PHE A 56 12.57 -11.71 4.47
N GLY A 57 12.92 -10.95 3.42
CA GLY A 57 13.01 -9.49 3.45
C GLY A 57 12.92 -8.85 2.06
N PHE A 58 12.60 -7.56 1.99
CA PHE A 58 12.48 -6.83 0.71
C PHE A 58 13.70 -6.04 0.35
N VAL A 59 14.02 -6.06 -0.94
CA VAL A 59 15.15 -5.35 -1.46
C VAL A 59 14.70 -3.97 -1.95
N GLU A 60 14.99 -2.94 -1.16
CA GLU A 60 14.58 -1.57 -1.42
C GLU A 60 15.75 -0.64 -1.73
N THR A 61 15.43 0.57 -2.20
CA THR A 61 16.40 1.66 -2.35
C THR A 61 16.08 2.80 -1.38
N LEU A 62 16.87 2.93 -0.32
CA LEU A 62 16.73 3.99 0.69
C LEU A 62 17.90 4.97 0.58
N GLY A 63 17.61 6.23 0.23
CA GLY A 63 18.65 7.26 0.06
C GLY A 63 19.73 6.88 -0.95
N GLY A 64 19.35 6.20 -2.03
CA GLY A 64 20.27 5.69 -3.06
C GLY A 64 21.05 4.43 -2.66
N ARG A 65 20.77 3.82 -1.51
CA ARG A 65 21.42 2.59 -1.03
C ARG A 65 20.48 1.40 -1.19
N ARG A 66 21.00 0.28 -1.72
CA ARG A 66 20.25 -0.98 -1.78
C ARG A 66 20.29 -1.66 -0.42
N VAL A 67 19.11 -1.93 0.13
CA VAL A 67 18.95 -2.46 1.49
C VAL A 67 17.98 -3.63 1.49
N LEU A 68 18.12 -4.50 2.48
CA LEU A 68 17.13 -5.50 2.82
C LEU A 68 16.31 -5.01 4.02
N LEU A 69 15.00 -4.86 3.86
CA LEU A 69 14.06 -4.61 4.97
C LEU A 69 13.84 -5.92 5.73
N LEU A 70 14.22 -5.95 7.01
CA LEU A 70 14.23 -7.17 7.83
C LEU A 70 13.05 -7.25 8.79
N SER A 71 12.64 -6.13 9.39
CA SER A 71 11.53 -6.07 10.36
C SER A 71 10.99 -4.65 10.46
N ASN A 72 9.70 -4.50 10.72
CA ASN A 72 9.03 -3.26 11.10
C ASN A 72 8.68 -3.19 12.60
N ASP A 73 8.92 -4.25 13.35
CA ASP A 73 8.86 -4.27 14.82
C ASP A 73 10.24 -3.91 15.34
N VAL A 74 10.43 -2.60 15.44
CA VAL A 74 11.70 -2.01 15.82
C VAL A 74 11.53 -1.29 17.13
N ASP A 75 12.32 -1.68 18.12
CA ASP A 75 12.49 -0.89 19.33
C ASP A 75 13.49 0.24 19.07
N VAL A 76 13.10 1.47 19.40
CA VAL A 76 13.96 2.65 19.31
C VAL A 76 15.21 2.50 20.18
N ALA A 77 15.14 1.69 21.25
CA ALA A 77 16.28 1.38 22.12
C ALA A 77 17.40 0.62 21.40
N TRP A 78 17.12 -0.03 20.27
CA TRP A 78 18.16 -0.67 19.46
C TRP A 78 19.07 0.33 18.74
N GLY A 79 18.64 1.60 18.61
CA GLY A 79 19.40 2.65 17.94
C GLY A 79 20.38 3.38 18.86
N THR A 80 21.48 3.89 18.30
CA THR A 80 22.42 4.78 18.98
C THR A 80 22.82 5.97 18.11
N GLY A 81 22.99 7.14 18.75
CA GLY A 81 23.37 8.38 18.10
C GLY A 81 22.19 9.21 17.61
N LYS A 82 22.49 10.29 16.89
CA LYS A 82 21.48 11.14 16.25
C LYS A 82 21.07 10.57 14.90
N PRO A 83 19.80 10.75 14.48
CA PRO A 83 19.38 10.36 13.14
C PRO A 83 20.13 11.17 12.09
N GLU A 84 20.55 10.48 11.03
CA GLU A 84 21.20 11.04 9.85
C GLU A 84 20.23 10.97 8.67
N LEU A 85 20.02 12.10 7.99
CA LEU A 85 19.20 12.13 6.76
C LEU A 85 19.95 11.46 5.60
N LEU A 86 19.30 10.50 4.96
CA LEU A 86 19.82 9.78 3.79
C LEU A 86 19.33 10.34 2.46
N THR A 87 18.17 10.99 2.44
CA THR A 87 17.64 11.66 1.25
C THR A 87 18.12 13.11 1.18
N LYS A 88 17.93 13.76 0.04
CA LYS A 88 18.27 15.17 -0.08
C LYS A 88 17.23 16.02 0.65
N PRO A 89 17.61 17.20 1.19
CA PRO A 89 16.65 18.09 1.85
C PRO A 89 15.46 18.51 0.98
N GLU A 90 15.61 18.52 -0.35
CA GLU A 90 14.53 18.83 -1.29
C GLU A 90 13.59 17.65 -1.61
N ASP A 91 13.92 16.43 -1.20
CA ASP A 91 13.10 15.27 -1.49
C ASP A 91 11.87 15.26 -0.55
N SER A 92 10.67 15.13 -1.12
CA SER A 92 9.43 14.97 -0.33
C SER A 92 9.46 13.70 0.52
N LEU A 93 10.12 12.65 0.03
CA LEU A 93 10.38 11.45 0.82
C LEU A 93 11.62 11.68 1.70
N ARG A 94 11.41 11.67 3.01
CA ARG A 94 12.49 11.82 3.98
C ARG A 94 12.83 10.46 4.57
N VAL A 95 14.07 10.03 4.39
CA VAL A 95 14.59 8.82 5.02
C VAL A 95 15.71 9.21 5.97
N ALA A 96 15.55 8.87 7.24
CA ALA A 96 16.60 8.99 8.24
C ALA A 96 17.12 7.60 8.62
N ARG A 97 18.37 7.53 9.09
CA ARG A 97 18.95 6.33 9.68
C ARG A 97 19.55 6.58 11.04
N VAL A 98 19.57 5.53 11.86
CA VAL A 98 20.33 5.47 13.12
C VAL A 98 21.12 4.16 13.14
N ALA A 99 22.35 4.21 13.65
CA ALA A 99 23.20 3.02 13.82
C ALA A 99 22.65 2.11 14.92
N ILE A 100 22.91 0.80 14.87
CA ILE A 100 22.47 -0.13 15.91
C ILE A 100 23.45 -0.15 17.09
N ALA A 101 22.92 -0.05 18.30
CA ALA A 101 23.59 -0.44 19.53
C ALA A 101 23.64 -1.98 19.62
N SER A 102 24.75 -2.59 19.17
CA SER A 102 24.88 -4.05 19.00
C SER A 102 24.48 -4.91 20.22
N GLY A 103 24.56 -4.39 21.44
CA GLY A 103 24.13 -5.08 22.67
C GLY A 103 22.62 -5.19 22.84
N GLU A 104 21.85 -4.28 22.24
CA GLU A 104 20.39 -4.16 22.44
C GLU A 104 19.59 -4.96 21.40
N LEU A 105 20.23 -5.36 20.29
CA LEU A 105 19.54 -6.10 19.23
C LEU A 105 19.28 -7.56 19.69
N PRO A 106 18.04 -8.06 19.63
CA PRO A 106 17.73 -9.46 19.95
C PRO A 106 18.53 -10.43 19.10
N GLU A 107 18.88 -11.60 19.65
CA GLU A 107 19.69 -12.60 18.95
C GLU A 107 19.11 -13.00 17.59
N SER A 108 17.78 -13.17 17.52
CA SER A 108 17.06 -13.49 16.28
C SER A 108 17.18 -12.43 15.18
N HIS A 109 17.60 -11.21 15.53
CA HIS A 109 17.75 -10.09 14.59
C HIS A 109 19.20 -9.85 14.17
N ARG A 110 20.18 -10.54 14.77
CA ARG A 110 21.63 -10.39 14.50
C ARG A 110 22.05 -11.14 13.23
N VAL A 111 21.52 -10.72 12.09
CA VAL A 111 21.74 -11.37 10.79
C VAL A 111 22.83 -10.72 9.93
N GLY A 112 23.48 -9.67 10.42
CA GLY A 112 24.61 -9.03 9.73
C GLY A 112 25.75 -10.03 9.48
N GLY A 113 26.29 -10.01 8.26
CA GLY A 113 27.34 -10.94 7.82
C GLY A 113 26.83 -12.29 7.28
N LEU A 114 25.53 -12.58 7.38
CA LEU A 114 24.96 -13.81 6.81
C LEU A 114 24.73 -13.68 5.30
N ALA A 115 24.80 -14.81 4.59
CA ALA A 115 24.50 -14.88 3.16
C ALA A 115 22.98 -14.89 2.91
N VAL A 116 22.55 -14.19 1.87
CA VAL A 116 21.17 -14.17 1.38
C VAL A 116 21.11 -14.44 -0.12
N ASP A 117 20.12 -15.22 -0.51
CA ASP A 117 19.73 -15.42 -1.90
C ASP A 117 18.78 -14.29 -2.33
N LEU A 118 19.07 -13.68 -3.47
CA LEU A 118 18.32 -12.58 -4.07
C LEU A 118 17.40 -13.11 -5.17
N TYR A 119 16.19 -12.55 -5.25
CA TYR A 119 15.16 -13.01 -6.17
C TYR A 119 14.44 -11.85 -6.87
N ASP A 120 13.96 -12.13 -8.07
CA ASP A 120 13.02 -11.30 -8.82
C ASP A 120 12.02 -12.20 -9.56
N ASN A 121 10.73 -11.85 -9.52
CA ASN A 121 9.66 -12.55 -10.27
C ASN A 121 9.75 -14.09 -10.20
N GLY A 122 10.08 -14.63 -9.03
CA GLY A 122 10.20 -16.07 -8.81
C GLY A 122 11.50 -16.72 -9.25
N LYS A 123 12.48 -15.95 -9.72
CA LYS A 123 13.79 -16.44 -10.16
C LYS A 123 14.89 -16.01 -9.19
N ARG A 124 15.75 -16.96 -8.80
CA ARG A 124 16.99 -16.65 -8.07
C ARG A 124 17.96 -15.91 -9.00
N LEU A 125 18.40 -14.74 -8.57
CA LEU A 125 19.33 -13.87 -9.29
C LEU A 125 20.78 -14.11 -8.89
N GLY A 126 21.02 -14.45 -7.62
CA GLY A 126 22.36 -14.66 -7.07
C GLY A 126 22.35 -14.67 -5.55
N GLU A 127 23.55 -14.64 -4.97
CA GLU A 127 23.77 -14.55 -3.53
C GLU A 127 24.55 -13.27 -3.21
N THR A 128 24.27 -12.67 -2.05
CA THR A 128 25.08 -11.60 -1.46
C THR A 128 25.21 -11.80 0.05
N THR A 129 25.99 -10.95 0.71
CA THR A 129 26.15 -10.95 2.17
C THR A 129 25.46 -9.72 2.76
N LEU A 130 24.70 -9.91 3.83
CA LEU A 130 24.13 -8.80 4.60
C LEU A 130 25.24 -7.98 5.23
N GLY A 131 25.28 -6.69 4.92
CA GLY A 131 26.24 -5.74 5.45
C GLY A 131 25.84 -5.23 6.83
N THR A 132 26.21 -3.98 7.10
CA THR A 132 25.90 -3.29 8.35
C THR A 132 24.38 -3.17 8.54
N LEU A 133 23.93 -3.51 9.76
CA LEU A 133 22.55 -3.31 10.18
C LEU A 133 22.34 -1.88 10.71
N TRP A 134 21.19 -1.29 10.41
CA TRP A 134 20.77 0.03 10.89
C TRP A 134 19.25 0.12 10.99
N ILE A 135 18.75 1.13 11.69
CA ILE A 135 17.31 1.43 11.74
C ILE A 135 17.03 2.55 10.76
N ALA A 136 16.17 2.28 9.79
CA ALA A 136 15.60 3.28 8.90
C ALA A 136 14.35 3.89 9.54
N SER A 137 14.10 5.17 9.31
CA SER A 137 12.81 5.81 9.53
C SER A 137 12.41 6.58 8.28
N MET A 138 11.17 6.45 7.84
CA MET A 138 10.67 7.08 6.62
C MET A 138 9.39 7.83 6.88
N THR A 139 9.35 9.08 6.43
CA THR A 139 8.15 9.92 6.41
C THR A 139 8.03 10.62 5.06
N PHE A 140 6.79 10.97 4.69
CA PHE A 140 6.52 11.82 3.56
C PHE A 140 6.20 13.22 4.05
N ASP A 141 6.86 14.21 3.47
CA ASP A 141 6.48 15.61 3.63
C ASP A 141 5.40 15.94 2.61
N PHE A 142 4.17 16.10 3.12
CA PHE A 142 3.02 16.55 2.33
C PHE A 142 2.81 18.07 2.43
N ALA A 143 3.75 18.82 3.02
CA ALA A 143 3.66 20.27 3.03
C ALA A 143 3.64 20.83 1.60
N GLU A 144 2.96 21.96 1.42
CA GLU A 144 2.92 22.65 0.14
C GLU A 144 4.34 22.88 -0.41
N PRO A 145 4.54 22.80 -1.74
CA PRO A 145 5.81 23.14 -2.35
C PRO A 145 6.27 24.51 -1.86
N ARG A 146 7.42 24.55 -1.18
CA ARG A 146 7.98 25.81 -0.67
C ARG A 146 8.22 26.77 -1.82
N ALA A 147 7.96 28.06 -1.59
CA ALA A 147 8.19 29.07 -2.59
C ALA A 147 9.69 29.16 -2.93
N PRO A 148 10.06 29.48 -4.17
CA PRO A 148 11.45 29.74 -4.51
C PRO A 148 12.02 30.85 -3.60
N GLY A 149 13.01 30.51 -2.77
CA GLY A 149 13.65 31.45 -1.85
C GLY A 149 13.35 31.22 -0.36
N ASP A 150 12.43 30.33 -0.02
CA ASP A 150 12.18 29.96 1.38
C ASP A 150 13.43 29.30 2.00
N GLU A 151 13.75 29.69 3.23
CA GLU A 151 14.82 29.05 3.98
C GLU A 151 14.48 27.58 4.22
N ARG A 152 15.39 26.69 3.83
CA ARG A 152 15.22 25.25 4.03
C ARG A 152 15.49 24.91 5.49
N PRO A 153 14.75 23.95 6.08
CA PRO A 153 15.05 23.52 7.44
C PRO A 153 16.45 22.92 7.44
N PRO A 154 17.20 23.08 8.53
CA PRO A 154 18.48 22.40 8.70
C PRO A 154 18.32 20.89 8.47
N THR A 155 19.31 20.25 7.83
CA THR A 155 19.29 18.80 7.55
C THR A 155 19.00 17.96 8.80
N GLN A 156 19.47 18.39 9.97
CA GLN A 156 19.20 17.69 11.23
C GLN A 156 17.72 17.75 11.62
N GLU A 157 17.04 18.89 11.40
CA GLU A 157 15.61 19.02 11.72
C GLU A 157 14.78 18.08 10.84
N LEU A 158 15.15 17.95 9.55
CA LEU A 158 14.52 17.00 8.64
C LEU A 158 14.77 15.53 9.05
N ALA A 159 15.98 15.23 9.53
CA ALA A 159 16.32 13.89 10.03
C ALA A 159 15.51 13.56 11.30
N ASP A 160 15.41 14.52 12.23
CA ASP A 160 14.67 14.38 13.48
C ASP A 160 13.17 14.24 13.21
N ASP A 161 12.61 15.00 12.26
CA ASP A 161 11.23 14.86 11.81
C ASP A 161 10.96 13.47 11.23
N ALA A 162 11.79 13.01 10.29
CA ALA A 162 11.66 11.68 9.71
C ALA A 162 11.77 10.58 10.77
N TRP A 163 12.63 10.77 11.76
CA TRP A 163 12.80 9.83 12.86
C TRP A 163 11.61 9.79 13.81
N ASN A 164 11.03 10.94 14.15
CA ASN A 164 9.97 11.05 15.14
C ASN A 164 8.58 10.71 14.57
N ASN A 165 8.34 11.05 13.30
CA ASN A 165 7.04 10.91 12.65
C ASN A 165 6.96 9.73 11.67
N GLY A 166 8.11 9.16 11.29
CA GLY A 166 8.19 8.07 10.32
C GLY A 166 7.86 6.68 10.86
N THR A 167 7.55 5.77 9.94
CA THR A 167 7.57 4.33 10.23
C THR A 167 9.02 3.86 10.27
N ARG A 168 9.34 2.89 11.13
CA ARG A 168 10.71 2.44 11.37
C ARG A 168 10.91 1.00 10.91
N TRP A 169 12.10 0.70 10.39
CA TRP A 169 12.49 -0.64 9.96
C TRP A 169 13.91 -0.98 10.37
N LEU A 170 14.12 -2.23 10.78
CA LEU A 170 15.44 -2.82 10.82
C LEU A 170 15.84 -3.15 9.38
N VAL A 171 17.01 -2.67 8.96
CA VAL A 171 17.50 -2.88 7.60
C VAL A 171 18.95 -3.35 7.59
N ALA A 172 19.34 -4.05 6.53
CA ALA A 172 20.71 -4.44 6.24
C ALA A 172 21.17 -3.85 4.90
N ASP A 173 22.39 -3.33 4.84
CA ASP A 173 22.99 -2.96 3.55
C ASP A 173 23.23 -4.20 2.67
N LEU A 174 22.90 -4.14 1.37
CA LEU A 174 23.16 -5.26 0.43
C LEU A 174 24.38 -5.03 -0.46
N GLY A 175 24.92 -3.81 -0.45
CA GLY A 175 26.09 -3.39 -1.22
C GLY A 175 25.75 -2.96 -2.66
N PRO A 176 26.74 -2.39 -3.39
CA PRO A 176 26.51 -1.86 -4.74
C PRO A 176 26.42 -2.94 -5.83
N ALA A 177 26.83 -4.18 -5.52
CA ALA A 177 26.80 -5.30 -6.47
C ALA A 177 25.42 -5.99 -6.55
N THR A 178 24.47 -5.60 -5.68
CA THR A 178 23.10 -6.14 -5.70
C THR A 178 22.42 -5.81 -7.03
N PRO A 179 21.88 -6.81 -7.75
CA PRO A 179 21.08 -6.58 -8.94
C PRO A 179 19.96 -5.57 -8.70
N LYS A 180 19.70 -4.72 -9.69
CA LYS A 180 18.69 -3.64 -9.58
C LYS A 180 17.27 -4.20 -9.58
N GLU A 181 17.09 -5.31 -10.27
CA GLU A 181 15.86 -6.06 -10.40
C GLU A 181 15.51 -6.89 -9.16
N ALA A 182 16.46 -7.12 -8.24
CA ALA A 182 16.17 -7.89 -7.03
C ALA A 182 15.04 -7.20 -6.23
N GLY A 183 13.93 -7.90 -6.02
CA GLY A 183 12.77 -7.40 -5.28
C GLY A 183 12.74 -7.90 -3.84
N TRP A 184 13.32 -9.07 -3.57
CA TRP A 184 13.34 -9.67 -2.23
C TRP A 184 14.52 -10.62 -2.04
N ALA A 185 14.75 -11.02 -0.78
CA ALA A 185 15.80 -11.93 -0.38
C ALA A 185 15.39 -12.82 0.80
N ARG A 186 16.13 -13.92 0.99
CA ARG A 186 16.05 -14.80 2.18
C ARG A 186 17.43 -15.32 2.52
N LEU A 187 17.65 -15.78 3.75
CA LEU A 187 18.92 -16.40 4.13
C LEU A 187 19.20 -17.64 3.27
N SER A 188 20.41 -17.73 2.69
CA SER A 188 20.82 -18.82 1.80
C SER A 188 20.89 -20.18 2.51
N MET A 189 20.96 -20.19 3.85
CA MET A 189 20.96 -21.42 4.64
C MET A 189 19.58 -22.09 4.72
N LEU A 190 18.52 -21.39 4.34
CA LEU A 190 17.17 -21.93 4.32
C LEU A 190 16.94 -22.72 3.03
N PRO A 191 16.01 -23.70 3.04
CA PRO A 191 15.62 -24.40 1.81
C PRO A 191 15.21 -23.41 0.71
N ALA A 192 15.43 -23.77 -0.56
CA ALA A 192 14.93 -22.95 -1.66
C ALA A 192 13.39 -22.88 -1.57
N PRO A 193 12.79 -21.68 -1.73
CA PRO A 193 11.35 -21.55 -1.74
C PRO A 193 10.78 -22.20 -2.99
N GLU A 194 9.58 -22.75 -2.88
CA GLU A 194 8.82 -23.17 -4.05
C GLU A 194 7.93 -22.02 -4.50
N ILE A 195 8.09 -21.58 -5.75
CA ILE A 195 7.40 -20.40 -6.26
C ILE A 195 6.39 -20.85 -7.32
N ALA A 196 5.14 -20.42 -7.16
CA ALA A 196 4.11 -20.72 -8.14
C ALA A 196 4.46 -20.08 -9.49
N SER A 197 4.34 -20.84 -10.58
CA SER A 197 4.53 -20.30 -11.91
C SER A 197 3.39 -19.33 -12.23
N MET A 198 3.74 -18.12 -12.66
CA MET A 198 2.79 -17.06 -12.97
C MET A 198 2.62 -16.89 -14.49
N THR A 199 1.38 -16.83 -14.97
CA THR A 199 1.06 -16.55 -16.37
C THR A 199 -0.19 -15.69 -16.49
N GLU A 200 -0.30 -14.90 -17.56
CA GLU A 200 -1.56 -14.23 -17.90
C GLU A 200 -2.66 -15.27 -18.16
N ALA A 201 -3.89 -14.99 -17.71
CA ALA A 201 -5.03 -15.86 -18.00
C ALA A 201 -5.48 -15.72 -19.46
N ASP A 202 -5.90 -16.82 -20.07
CA ASP A 202 -6.53 -16.76 -21.39
C ASP A 202 -7.86 -15.97 -21.33
N ARG A 203 -8.29 -15.46 -22.48
CA ARG A 203 -9.49 -14.62 -22.57
C ARG A 203 -10.74 -15.27 -21.98
N ALA A 204 -10.94 -16.57 -22.17
CA ALA A 204 -12.13 -17.25 -21.69
C ALA A 204 -12.15 -17.34 -20.16
N LEU A 205 -10.99 -17.63 -19.55
CA LEU A 205 -10.84 -17.59 -18.10
C LEU A 205 -11.00 -16.17 -17.55
N SER A 206 -10.40 -15.17 -18.20
CA SER A 206 -10.51 -13.76 -17.81
C SER A 206 -11.96 -13.28 -17.81
N ASP A 207 -12.70 -13.52 -18.90
CA ASP A 207 -14.12 -13.14 -19.02
C ASP A 207 -14.96 -13.80 -17.92
N ARG A 208 -14.69 -15.08 -17.62
CA ARG A 208 -15.38 -15.83 -16.57
C ARG A 208 -15.11 -15.28 -15.17
N VAL A 209 -13.86 -14.95 -14.85
CA VAL A 209 -13.50 -14.46 -13.50
C VAL A 209 -14.00 -13.03 -13.29
N LEU A 210 -13.91 -12.17 -14.30
CA LEU A 210 -14.45 -10.80 -14.23
C LEU A 210 -15.99 -10.82 -14.08
N ALA A 211 -16.68 -11.80 -14.67
CA ALA A 211 -18.12 -11.99 -14.45
C ALA A 211 -18.46 -12.42 -13.01
N LEU A 212 -17.54 -13.08 -12.29
CA LEU A 212 -17.70 -13.38 -10.87
C LEU A 212 -17.51 -12.11 -10.03
N LEU A 213 -16.46 -11.32 -10.28
CA LEU A 213 -16.22 -10.06 -9.56
C LEU A 213 -17.39 -9.08 -9.66
N ARG A 214 -18.05 -9.01 -10.82
CA ARG A 214 -19.24 -8.16 -11.04
C ARG A 214 -20.46 -8.53 -10.20
N ARG A 215 -20.47 -9.73 -9.60
CA ARG A 215 -21.57 -10.20 -8.74
C ARG A 215 -21.31 -9.96 -7.26
N GLU A 216 -20.11 -9.53 -6.89
CA GLU A 216 -19.76 -9.18 -5.52
C GLU A 216 -20.50 -7.89 -5.11
N ASP A 217 -20.94 -7.82 -3.85
CA ASP A 217 -21.59 -6.62 -3.31
C ASP A 217 -20.69 -5.38 -3.43
N ALA A 218 -19.37 -5.57 -3.29
CA ALA A 218 -18.37 -4.52 -3.46
C ALA A 218 -18.43 -3.84 -4.85
N PHE A 219 -18.84 -4.57 -5.90
CA PHE A 219 -19.00 -4.01 -7.24
C PHE A 219 -20.16 -3.02 -7.30
N ALA A 220 -21.28 -3.36 -6.67
CA ALA A 220 -22.43 -2.47 -6.57
C ALA A 220 -22.09 -1.23 -5.71
N SER A 221 -21.44 -1.42 -4.56
CA SER A 221 -21.02 -0.30 -3.70
C SER A 221 -20.02 0.65 -4.38
N ALA A 222 -19.12 0.13 -5.23
CA ALA A 222 -18.23 0.96 -6.03
C ALA A 222 -18.99 1.83 -7.04
N GLN A 223 -20.05 1.28 -7.67
CA GLN A 223 -20.91 2.05 -8.57
C GLN A 223 -21.67 3.16 -7.85
N GLU A 224 -22.22 2.89 -6.66
CA GLU A 224 -22.88 3.91 -5.84
C GLU A 224 -21.93 5.04 -5.46
N THR A 225 -20.70 4.70 -5.06
CA THR A 225 -19.65 5.68 -4.71
C THR A 225 -19.25 6.53 -5.91
N PHE A 226 -19.14 5.93 -7.10
CA PHE A 226 -18.86 6.63 -8.35
C PHE A 226 -19.95 7.67 -8.65
N GLU A 227 -21.22 7.27 -8.54
CA GLU A 227 -22.35 8.16 -8.79
C GLU A 227 -22.41 9.32 -7.79
N MET A 228 -22.20 9.02 -6.50
CA MET A 228 -22.14 10.02 -5.44
C MET A 228 -21.01 11.02 -5.64
N HIS A 229 -19.82 10.54 -6.02
CA HIS A 229 -18.65 11.40 -6.22
C HIS A 229 -18.93 12.49 -7.26
N TYR A 230 -19.33 12.10 -8.48
CA TYR A 230 -19.58 13.06 -9.56
C TYR A 230 -20.79 13.96 -9.31
N ALA A 231 -21.81 13.47 -8.60
CA ALA A 231 -22.90 14.31 -8.13
C ALA A 231 -22.41 15.39 -7.14
N SER A 232 -21.50 15.05 -6.22
CA SER A 232 -21.01 15.97 -5.19
C SER A 232 -20.12 17.09 -5.74
N ILE A 233 -19.28 16.79 -6.73
CA ILE A 233 -18.38 17.79 -7.35
C ILE A 233 -19.02 18.54 -8.53
N ASN A 234 -20.29 18.23 -8.85
CA ASN A 234 -21.04 18.81 -9.96
C ASN A 234 -20.29 18.74 -11.30
N GLN A 235 -19.66 17.59 -11.58
CA GLN A 235 -18.96 17.32 -12.84
C GLN A 235 -19.66 16.20 -13.61
N PRO A 236 -19.65 16.22 -14.95
CA PRO A 236 -20.18 15.12 -15.74
C PRO A 236 -19.37 13.84 -15.48
N LYS A 237 -20.08 12.72 -15.32
CA LYS A 237 -19.45 11.40 -15.24
C LYS A 237 -18.74 11.09 -16.58
N PRO A 238 -17.55 10.49 -16.58
CA PRO A 238 -16.87 10.13 -17.83
C PRO A 238 -17.51 8.90 -18.52
N SER A 239 -18.32 8.12 -17.79
CA SER A 239 -19.08 6.98 -18.27
C SER A 239 -20.31 6.72 -17.39
N ASP A 240 -21.23 5.87 -17.85
CA ASP A 240 -22.37 5.44 -17.03
C ASP A 240 -21.93 4.48 -15.91
N ARG A 241 -20.95 3.62 -16.21
CA ARG A 241 -20.44 2.60 -15.29
C ARG A 241 -18.99 2.88 -14.97
N TRP A 242 -18.62 2.78 -13.70
CA TRP A 242 -17.23 3.01 -13.28
C TRP A 242 -16.27 2.02 -13.96
N GLU A 243 -16.72 0.79 -14.21
CA GLU A 243 -15.88 -0.25 -14.82
C GLU A 243 -15.52 0.00 -16.28
N ASP A 244 -16.23 0.90 -16.99
CA ASP A 244 -15.91 1.26 -18.37
C ASP A 244 -14.56 2.00 -18.46
N GLN A 245 -14.07 2.51 -17.33
CA GLN A 245 -12.76 3.14 -17.17
C GLN A 245 -11.78 2.24 -16.42
N ALA A 246 -12.19 1.04 -16.02
CA ALA A 246 -11.37 0.18 -15.19
C ALA A 246 -10.26 -0.51 -16.00
N ARG A 247 -9.06 -0.52 -15.43
CA ARG A 247 -8.01 -1.46 -15.82
C ARG A 247 -8.36 -2.83 -15.24
N THR A 248 -8.18 -3.86 -16.06
CA THR A 248 -8.39 -5.26 -15.65
C THR A 248 -7.09 -6.02 -15.76
N ALA A 249 -6.85 -6.90 -14.78
CA ALA A 249 -5.76 -7.86 -14.81
C ALA A 249 -6.27 -9.19 -14.28
N VAL A 250 -5.93 -10.28 -14.97
CA VAL A 250 -6.24 -11.65 -14.54
C VAL A 250 -4.99 -12.50 -14.68
N THR A 251 -4.50 -12.97 -13.54
CA THR A 251 -3.23 -13.69 -13.42
C THR A 251 -3.49 -15.09 -12.91
N THR A 252 -2.88 -16.08 -13.55
CA THR A 252 -2.90 -17.47 -13.12
C THR A 252 -1.61 -17.80 -12.39
N PHE A 253 -1.73 -18.52 -11.27
CA PHE A 253 -0.61 -19.11 -10.55
C PHE A 253 -0.77 -20.64 -10.53
N THR A 254 0.31 -21.39 -10.76
CA THR A 254 0.29 -22.86 -10.69
C THR A 254 1.40 -23.37 -9.78
N HIS A 255 1.07 -24.26 -8.85
CA HIS A 255 2.00 -24.83 -7.88
C HIS A 255 1.52 -26.21 -7.43
N GLY A 256 2.39 -27.22 -7.39
CA GLY A 256 2.02 -28.56 -6.94
C GLY A 256 0.84 -29.20 -7.69
N GLY A 257 0.56 -28.77 -8.93
CA GLY A 257 -0.63 -29.18 -9.71
C GLY A 257 -1.93 -28.43 -9.37
N GLU A 258 -1.91 -27.58 -8.34
CA GLU A 258 -3.00 -26.66 -8.02
C GLU A 258 -2.91 -25.40 -8.87
N LYS A 259 -4.07 -24.82 -9.20
CA LYS A 259 -4.19 -23.59 -9.99
C LYS A 259 -4.96 -22.54 -9.20
N TYR A 260 -4.40 -21.35 -9.13
CA TYR A 260 -5.02 -20.17 -8.55
C TYR A 260 -5.20 -19.10 -9.62
N VAL A 261 -6.24 -18.28 -9.48
CA VAL A 261 -6.58 -17.21 -10.41
C VAL A 261 -6.83 -15.95 -9.63
N TYR A 262 -5.97 -14.97 -9.76
CA TYR A 262 -6.17 -13.63 -9.23
C TYR A 262 -6.82 -12.77 -10.31
N ALA A 263 -7.83 -11.99 -9.94
CA ALA A 263 -8.41 -10.98 -10.82
C ALA A 263 -8.56 -9.66 -10.10
N ARG A 264 -8.36 -8.58 -10.84
CA ARG A 264 -8.43 -7.19 -10.38
C ARG A 264 -9.20 -6.33 -11.38
N LEU A 265 -10.05 -5.45 -10.84
CA LEU A 265 -10.70 -4.33 -11.50
C LEU A 265 -10.31 -3.06 -10.73
N GLU A 266 -9.69 -2.10 -11.41
CA GLU A 266 -9.26 -0.84 -10.79
C GLU A 266 -9.63 0.35 -11.66
N ALA A 267 -10.29 1.36 -11.09
CA ALA A 267 -10.57 2.63 -11.77
C ALA A 267 -10.37 3.83 -10.86
N GLY A 268 -10.16 4.98 -11.49
CA GLY A 268 -10.05 6.26 -10.80
C GLY A 268 -8.63 6.65 -10.39
N GLU A 269 -8.53 7.67 -9.55
CA GLU A 269 -7.26 8.28 -9.14
C GLU A 269 -7.22 8.48 -7.62
N ALA A 270 -6.01 8.51 -7.05
CA ALA A 270 -5.82 8.96 -5.68
C ALA A 270 -6.38 10.39 -5.54
N CYS A 271 -7.15 10.64 -4.47
CA CYS A 271 -7.85 11.91 -4.21
C CYS A 271 -9.09 12.22 -5.08
N SER A 272 -9.56 11.28 -5.91
CA SER A 272 -10.84 11.35 -6.61
C SER A 272 -11.69 10.12 -6.26
N PHE A 273 -12.68 9.80 -7.09
CA PHE A 273 -13.22 8.45 -7.12
C PHE A 273 -12.06 7.46 -7.34
N ASN A 274 -11.99 6.45 -6.48
CA ASN A 274 -11.07 5.33 -6.61
C ASN A 274 -11.84 4.07 -6.22
N ALA A 275 -11.82 3.07 -7.09
CA ALA A 275 -12.39 1.76 -6.83
C ALA A 275 -11.40 0.67 -7.21
N LEU A 276 -11.26 -0.30 -6.32
CA LEU A 276 -10.39 -1.45 -6.48
C LEU A 276 -11.10 -2.69 -5.96
N ILE A 277 -11.36 -3.62 -6.85
CA ILE A 277 -11.98 -4.91 -6.53
C ILE A 277 -11.03 -5.99 -6.99
N ALA A 278 -10.59 -6.81 -6.04
CA ALA A 278 -9.65 -7.88 -6.28
C ALA A 278 -10.12 -9.16 -5.59
N ARG A 279 -9.82 -10.31 -6.20
CA ARG A 279 -10.11 -11.61 -5.61
C ARG A 279 -9.14 -12.67 -6.11
N LEU A 280 -8.73 -13.55 -5.20
CA LEU A 280 -8.02 -14.78 -5.52
C LEU A 280 -9.00 -15.95 -5.48
N TYR A 281 -8.96 -16.79 -6.50
CA TYR A 281 -9.75 -18.01 -6.62
C TYR A 281 -8.83 -19.22 -6.70
N ARG A 282 -9.22 -20.33 -6.09
CA ARG A 282 -8.65 -21.66 -6.35
C ARG A 282 -9.49 -22.37 -7.39
N ALA A 283 -8.85 -22.84 -8.46
CA ALA A 283 -9.52 -23.61 -9.50
C ALA A 283 -9.65 -25.08 -9.07
N ARG A 284 -10.88 -25.60 -9.11
CA ARG A 284 -11.20 -27.01 -8.86
C ARG A 284 -11.91 -27.58 -10.08
N GLY A 285 -11.12 -28.14 -11.00
CA GLY A 285 -11.63 -28.48 -12.33
C GLY A 285 -12.12 -27.24 -13.07
N ASN A 286 -13.43 -27.17 -13.35
CA ASN A 286 -14.05 -26.02 -14.01
C ASN A 286 -14.61 -24.97 -13.05
N GLU A 287 -14.62 -25.25 -11.75
CA GLU A 287 -15.11 -24.34 -10.73
C GLU A 287 -14.00 -23.39 -10.24
N LEU A 288 -14.38 -22.15 -9.93
CA LEU A 288 -13.52 -21.17 -9.28
C LEU A 288 -14.07 -20.89 -7.89
N VAL A 289 -13.38 -21.39 -6.88
CA VAL A 289 -13.78 -21.22 -5.48
C VAL A 289 -12.99 -20.04 -4.92
N PRO A 290 -13.66 -19.00 -4.39
CA PRO A 290 -12.95 -17.91 -3.72
C PRO A 290 -12.00 -18.45 -2.65
N VAL A 291 -10.79 -17.92 -2.60
CA VAL A 291 -9.93 -18.12 -1.43
C VAL A 291 -10.36 -17.09 -0.40
N ASP A 292 -11.03 -17.57 0.64
CA ASP A 292 -11.46 -16.72 1.76
C ASP A 292 -10.23 -16.09 2.44
N ASP A 293 -10.46 -14.97 3.13
CA ASP A 293 -9.49 -14.22 3.94
C ASP A 293 -8.42 -13.40 3.19
N LEU A 294 -8.29 -13.49 1.86
CA LEU A 294 -7.38 -12.60 1.13
C LEU A 294 -7.97 -11.18 0.97
N ILE A 295 -7.81 -10.34 1.99
CA ILE A 295 -8.17 -8.91 1.94
C ILE A 295 -6.96 -8.16 1.40
N THR A 296 -6.77 -8.19 0.10
CA THR A 296 -5.63 -7.49 -0.49
C THR A 296 -6.16 -6.64 -1.61
N GLN A 297 -6.26 -5.35 -1.31
CA GLN A 297 -6.38 -4.33 -2.34
C GLN A 297 -5.18 -4.45 -3.31
N ASP A 298 -4.03 -4.90 -2.81
CA ASP A 298 -2.82 -5.03 -3.59
C ASP A 298 -2.75 -6.33 -4.40
N GLU A 299 -2.18 -6.22 -5.59
CA GLU A 299 -1.92 -7.32 -6.50
C GLU A 299 -0.81 -8.25 -5.97
N PRO A 300 -1.08 -9.56 -5.83
CA PRO A 300 -0.05 -10.55 -5.57
C PRO A 300 1.04 -10.46 -6.62
N GLN A 301 2.26 -10.11 -6.21
CA GLN A 301 3.44 -10.22 -7.05
C GLN A 301 3.81 -11.68 -7.27
N MET A 302 3.61 -12.54 -6.25
CA MET A 302 3.82 -13.98 -6.35
C MET A 302 3.04 -14.74 -5.29
N LEU A 303 2.83 -16.03 -5.58
CA LEU A 303 2.48 -17.03 -4.57
C LEU A 303 3.72 -17.91 -4.34
N ILE A 304 4.10 -18.09 -3.08
CA ILE A 304 5.37 -18.70 -2.68
C ILE A 304 5.17 -19.59 -1.46
N ASP A 305 5.77 -20.77 -1.42
CA ASP A 305 5.95 -21.57 -0.21
C ASP A 305 7.35 -21.28 0.33
N THR A 306 7.40 -20.51 1.41
CA THR A 306 8.67 -20.02 1.97
C THR A 306 9.33 -20.99 2.94
N ASP A 307 8.58 -21.87 3.59
CA ASP A 307 9.09 -22.76 4.65
C ASP A 307 9.02 -24.26 4.32
N GLY A 308 8.48 -24.62 3.16
CA GLY A 308 8.45 -25.96 2.59
C GLY A 308 7.34 -26.83 3.15
N ASP A 309 6.30 -26.25 3.74
CA ASP A 309 5.16 -26.99 4.29
C ASP A 309 4.08 -27.34 3.25
N GLY A 310 4.28 -26.93 1.99
CA GLY A 310 3.38 -27.12 0.86
C GLY A 310 2.22 -26.12 0.82
N ARG A 311 2.20 -25.12 1.71
CA ARG A 311 1.20 -24.05 1.72
C ARG A 311 1.81 -22.83 1.05
N LEU A 312 1.02 -22.28 0.15
CA LEU A 312 1.39 -21.04 -0.51
C LEU A 312 1.04 -19.85 0.38
N GLU A 313 1.95 -18.92 0.40
CA GLU A 313 1.78 -17.58 0.92
C GLU A 313 1.72 -16.56 -0.22
N VAL A 314 0.94 -15.52 -0.01
CA VAL A 314 0.90 -14.38 -0.92
C VAL A 314 2.04 -13.44 -0.59
N LEU A 315 2.75 -13.00 -1.62
CA LEU A 315 3.68 -11.89 -1.54
C LEU A 315 3.17 -10.75 -2.43
N GLY A 316 2.87 -9.60 -1.85
CA GLY A 316 2.38 -8.43 -2.56
C GLY A 316 2.94 -7.14 -1.95
N SER A 317 3.08 -6.09 -2.76
CA SER A 317 3.55 -4.78 -2.33
C SER A 317 2.43 -3.76 -2.46
N ASN A 318 2.26 -2.88 -1.48
CA ASN A 318 1.31 -1.79 -1.63
C ASN A 318 1.85 -0.62 -2.47
N THR A 319 0.93 0.11 -3.08
CA THR A 319 1.21 1.18 -4.07
C THR A 319 1.85 2.45 -3.48
N TRP A 320 1.95 2.56 -2.16
CA TRP A 320 2.38 3.79 -1.47
C TRP A 320 3.89 3.84 -1.14
N GLY A 321 4.71 3.02 -1.78
CA GLY A 321 6.18 3.10 -1.72
C GLY A 321 6.82 2.76 -0.36
N ALA A 322 6.00 2.50 0.67
CA ALA A 322 6.43 2.02 1.99
C ALA A 322 6.25 0.51 2.19
N GLY A 323 5.97 -0.22 1.11
CA GLY A 323 6.06 -1.67 1.01
C GLY A 323 5.51 -2.39 2.23
N TRP A 324 4.22 -2.21 2.53
CA TRP A 324 3.57 -3.19 3.41
C TRP A 324 3.38 -4.44 2.57
N MET A 325 4.07 -5.49 2.98
CA MET A 325 3.96 -6.78 2.35
C MET A 325 3.61 -7.76 3.44
N TYR A 326 2.50 -8.45 3.22
CA TYR A 326 2.00 -9.46 4.12
C TYR A 326 2.43 -10.80 3.56
N LEU A 327 2.82 -11.71 4.45
CA LEU A 327 2.87 -13.13 4.16
C LEU A 327 1.57 -13.70 4.69
N GLN A 328 0.62 -14.00 3.80
CA GLN A 328 -0.65 -14.60 4.20
C GLN A 328 -0.70 -16.03 3.74
N GLU A 329 -0.75 -16.95 4.71
CA GLU A 329 -0.93 -18.37 4.49
C GLU A 329 -2.33 -18.63 3.90
N LEU A 330 -2.39 -19.32 2.77
CA LEU A 330 -3.67 -19.67 2.11
C LEU A 330 -4.33 -20.88 2.81
N VAL A 331 -4.74 -20.74 4.08
CA VAL A 331 -5.49 -21.78 4.81
C VAL A 331 -6.69 -21.18 5.54
N GLY A 332 -7.88 -21.73 5.25
CA GLY A 332 -9.21 -21.27 5.69
C GLY A 332 -9.49 -21.33 7.19
N LYS A 333 -8.74 -20.57 7.98
CA LYS A 333 -9.13 -20.14 9.33
C LYS A 333 -8.68 -18.69 9.52
N GLU A 334 -9.68 -17.81 9.57
CA GLU A 334 -9.63 -16.41 10.01
C GLU A 334 -8.22 -15.90 10.30
N GLN A 335 -7.60 -15.29 9.31
CA GLN A 335 -6.52 -14.33 9.55
C GLN A 335 -7.04 -12.92 9.31
N ARG A 336 -7.12 -12.16 10.40
CA ARG A 336 -7.35 -10.72 10.37
C ARG A 336 -6.02 -10.03 10.11
N VAL A 337 -5.83 -9.54 8.89
CA VAL A 337 -4.88 -8.45 8.64
C VAL A 337 -5.61 -7.16 8.99
N LEU A 338 -5.26 -6.57 10.13
CA LEU A 338 -5.66 -5.21 10.47
C LEU A 338 -4.90 -4.24 9.54
N MET A 339 -5.55 -3.82 8.47
CA MET A 339 -5.22 -2.54 7.85
C MET A 339 -5.63 -1.46 8.83
N ASN A 340 -4.66 -0.89 9.56
CA ASN A 340 -4.90 0.34 10.28
C ASN A 340 -4.88 1.49 9.27
N ASN A 341 -6.00 1.66 8.55
CA ASN A 341 -6.32 2.89 7.85
C ASN A 341 -7.13 3.85 8.74
N ASP A 342 -7.20 3.62 10.07
CA ASP A 342 -7.85 4.53 11.02
C ASP A 342 -6.99 5.78 11.32
N ARG A 343 -6.16 6.22 10.37
CA ARG A 343 -5.86 7.65 10.27
C ARG A 343 -6.86 8.28 9.29
N PRO A 344 -8.00 8.81 9.78
CA PRO A 344 -8.85 9.71 9.01
C PRO A 344 -8.14 11.03 8.62
N GLU A 345 -6.83 11.14 8.89
CA GLU A 345 -5.99 12.31 8.69
C GLU A 345 -5.13 12.25 7.42
N HIS A 346 -5.21 11.18 6.62
CA HIS A 346 -4.67 11.18 5.26
C HIS A 346 -5.62 11.93 4.31
N TYR A 347 -5.91 13.16 4.71
CA TYR A 347 -6.54 14.18 3.89
C TYR A 347 -5.64 14.41 2.69
N CYS A 348 -6.18 14.15 1.50
CA CYS A 348 -5.78 14.96 0.36
C CYS A 348 -6.02 16.42 0.75
N PRO A 349 -4.99 17.28 0.82
CA PRO A 349 -5.22 18.69 1.04
C PRO A 349 -6.00 19.20 -0.18
N CYS A 350 -7.27 19.54 0.05
CA CYS A 350 -8.08 20.28 -0.92
C CYS A 350 -7.64 21.74 -0.94
#